data_AF-A0A7W8KH98-F1
#
_entry.id   AF-A0A7W8KH98-F1
#
_cell.length_a   1.000
_cell.length_b   1.000
_cell.length_c   1.000
_cell.angle_alpha   90.00
_cell.angle_beta   90.00
_cell.angle_gamma   90.00
#
_symmetry.space_group_name_H-M   'P 1'
#
loop_
_entity.id
_entity.type
_entity.pdbx_description
1 polymer ?
#
loop_
_entity_poly.entity_id
_entity_poly.type
_entity_poly.pdbx_seq_one_letter_code
_entity_poly.pdbx_strand_id
1 'polypeptide(L)'
;MRLMVWGALALGAATGAALAGGMDGMTMPAPASTPLRATAALRDTAGQVLGRATFEPAGAGLRVTVEVSGLTPGEHGLHVHDFGRCTPGVDAATNTIVPFGGAGGHFDPGMSGNHDSPTAGNRYGHGGDLPMLTVGADGTGRATFTTAKLSLSGATGILNRSLVVHAKPDDYKSDPAGLTGARERCGVITRNAFTVRDYPLPGPQDFPEGVAYDAQRGVLYTGSAANGTIYAVNAATGTVRTFAPGGGQGRTSALGLKVDPQGRVWVAGGATGTVTVLSPDGFPLAILETPRSPNAYINDLVRAPDGNVYVTDSTRPVLYRVTPDLTLSAWLDLAGTPLKYGPGINLNGIVATPDGRALLAVQLNTGDLWRIDLRTKAVRRVMGGLTRGDGLLLDGHTLYVARNAEQVVSKVTLNADYTGGSVVAEEPLAGLRFPTTLTAIGSDLVVTQGQLNKLQGGTPETPFKLTRFRKF
;
A
#
# COMPACT_ATOMS: atom_id res chain seq x y z
N MET A 1 82.95 -44.28 10.80
CA MET A 1 82.37 -43.98 12.12
C MET A 1 81.19 -43.02 11.90
N ARG A 2 79.96 -43.49 12.18
CA ARG A 2 78.64 -42.78 12.19
C ARG A 2 78.14 -42.18 10.85
N LEU A 3 77.22 -42.88 10.17
CA LEU A 3 75.73 -42.73 10.16
C LEU A 3 75.28 -41.42 9.46
N MET A 4 74.34 -41.36 8.51
CA MET A 4 73.38 -42.33 7.96
C MET A 4 72.82 -41.75 6.63
N VAL A 5 72.46 -42.65 5.71
CA VAL A 5 71.91 -42.48 4.34
C VAL A 5 70.50 -41.82 4.41
N TRP A 6 69.96 -41.10 3.41
CA TRP A 6 69.19 -41.52 2.21
C TRP A 6 68.67 -40.20 1.61
N GLY A 7 68.62 -39.90 0.31
CA GLY A 7 68.38 -40.68 -0.90
C GLY A 7 67.51 -39.77 -1.78
N ALA A 8 68.11 -39.12 -2.78
CA ALA A 8 67.44 -38.14 -3.65
C ALA A 8 66.61 -38.84 -4.74
N LEU A 9 65.39 -38.37 -5.01
CA LEU A 9 64.70 -38.69 -6.26
C LEU A 9 63.92 -37.49 -6.81
N ALA A 10 64.06 -37.32 -8.11
CA ALA A 10 63.68 -36.18 -8.93
C ALA A 10 62.16 -36.09 -9.18
N LEU A 11 61.69 -34.85 -9.36
CA LEU A 11 60.32 -34.53 -9.79
C LEU A 11 60.09 -34.98 -11.24
N GLY A 12 59.15 -35.90 -11.43
CA GLY A 12 58.51 -36.21 -12.71
C GLY A 12 57.07 -35.68 -12.72
N ALA A 13 56.72 -34.94 -13.78
CA ALA A 13 55.40 -34.39 -14.00
C ALA A 13 54.37 -35.47 -14.35
N ALA A 14 53.17 -35.38 -13.77
CA ALA A 14 51.99 -36.14 -14.21
C ALA A 14 50.79 -35.19 -14.33
N THR A 15 50.27 -35.10 -15.55
CA THR A 15 49.04 -34.41 -15.94
C THR A 15 47.82 -35.13 -15.38
N GLY A 16 47.11 -34.49 -14.44
CA GLY A 16 45.83 -34.96 -13.91
C GLY A 16 44.68 -34.12 -14.45
N ALA A 17 43.83 -34.73 -15.28
CA ALA A 17 42.56 -34.17 -15.71
C ALA A 17 41.57 -34.13 -14.53
N ALA A 18 41.16 -32.94 -14.10
CA ALA A 18 40.12 -32.76 -13.11
C ALA A 18 38.73 -32.78 -13.78
N LEU A 19 37.93 -33.79 -13.45
CA LEU A 19 36.50 -33.85 -13.76
C LEU A 19 35.79 -32.79 -12.91
N ALA A 20 35.37 -31.70 -13.55
CA ALA A 20 34.46 -30.74 -12.96
C ALA A 20 33.04 -31.33 -12.93
N GLY A 21 32.65 -31.91 -11.80
CA GLY A 21 31.25 -32.24 -11.51
C GLY A 21 30.48 -30.95 -11.28
N GLY A 22 29.64 -30.58 -12.25
CA GLY A 22 28.68 -29.49 -12.12
C GLY A 22 27.67 -29.80 -11.03
N MET A 23 27.69 -29.03 -9.96
CA MET A 23 26.53 -28.91 -9.07
C MET A 23 25.58 -27.92 -9.74
N ASP A 24 24.75 -28.44 -10.64
CA ASP A 24 23.57 -27.71 -11.10
C ASP A 24 22.75 -27.35 -9.87
N GLY A 25 22.72 -26.06 -9.56
CA GLY A 25 21.90 -25.51 -8.50
C GLY A 25 20.45 -25.87 -8.79
N MET A 26 19.90 -26.78 -7.98
CA MET A 26 18.46 -27.00 -7.91
C MET A 26 17.81 -25.65 -7.58
N THR A 27 17.29 -24.98 -8.60
CA THR A 27 16.34 -23.88 -8.48
C THR A 27 15.10 -24.45 -7.82
N MET A 28 15.02 -24.30 -6.51
CA MET A 28 13.78 -24.55 -5.78
C MET A 28 12.69 -23.67 -6.40
N PRO A 29 11.56 -24.23 -6.85
CA PRO A 29 10.45 -23.44 -7.36
C PRO A 29 10.05 -22.44 -6.27
N ALA A 30 9.94 -21.16 -6.62
CA ALA A 30 9.32 -20.19 -5.74
C ALA A 30 7.96 -20.75 -5.29
N PRO A 31 7.61 -20.72 -3.99
CA PRO A 31 6.31 -21.19 -3.55
C PRO A 31 5.25 -20.45 -4.34
N ALA A 32 4.39 -21.21 -5.03
CA ALA A 32 3.26 -20.65 -5.76
C ALA A 32 2.48 -19.76 -4.79
N SER A 33 2.33 -18.47 -5.11
CA SER A 33 1.54 -17.56 -4.31
C SER A 33 0.16 -18.18 -4.10
N THR A 34 -0.25 -18.42 -2.87
CA THR A 34 -1.59 -18.92 -2.57
C THR A 34 -2.60 -18.05 -3.31
N PRO A 35 -3.47 -18.63 -4.16
CA PRO A 35 -4.40 -17.83 -4.96
C PRO A 35 -5.19 -16.90 -4.05
N LEU A 36 -5.19 -15.61 -4.38
CA LEU A 36 -5.98 -14.61 -3.67
C LEU A 36 -7.45 -15.08 -3.68
N ARG A 37 -8.05 -15.28 -2.52
CA ARG A 37 -9.47 -15.66 -2.36
C ARG A 37 -10.12 -14.73 -1.35
N ALA A 38 -11.40 -14.45 -1.54
CA ALA A 38 -12.16 -13.60 -0.63
C ALA A 38 -13.51 -14.21 -0.27
N THR A 39 -14.08 -13.75 0.84
CA THR A 39 -15.42 -14.10 1.30
C THR A 39 -16.18 -12.89 1.78
N ALA A 40 -17.51 -12.97 1.81
CA ALA A 40 -18.35 -12.01 2.51
C ALA A 40 -19.37 -12.79 3.35
N ALA A 41 -19.43 -12.52 4.66
CA ALA A 41 -20.51 -13.02 5.51
C ALA A 41 -21.72 -12.11 5.34
N LEU A 42 -22.81 -12.63 4.77
CA LEU A 42 -24.01 -11.86 4.46
C LEU A 42 -24.91 -11.77 5.68
N ARG A 43 -25.10 -10.55 6.18
CA ARG A 43 -25.85 -10.26 7.39
C ARG A 43 -27.15 -9.56 7.08
N ASP A 44 -28.17 -9.81 7.89
CA ASP A 44 -29.39 -9.01 7.92
C ASP A 44 -29.23 -7.73 8.77
N THR A 45 -30.29 -6.94 8.87
CA THR A 45 -30.29 -5.65 9.60
C THR A 45 -30.16 -5.83 11.11
N ALA A 46 -30.43 -7.03 11.64
CA ALA A 46 -30.18 -7.41 13.04
C ALA A 46 -28.72 -7.88 13.26
N GLY A 47 -27.92 -8.02 12.20
CA GLY A 47 -26.53 -8.45 12.24
C GLY A 47 -26.35 -9.98 12.19
N GLN A 48 -27.44 -10.75 12.07
CA GLN A 48 -27.40 -12.20 11.97
C GLN A 48 -26.80 -12.59 10.62
N VAL A 49 -25.80 -13.49 10.65
CA VAL A 49 -25.22 -14.05 9.42
C VAL A 49 -26.17 -15.11 8.87
N LEU A 50 -26.78 -14.82 7.73
CA LEU A 50 -27.73 -15.69 7.04
C LEU A 50 -27.26 -16.08 5.63
N GLY A 51 -25.98 -15.90 5.34
CA GLY A 51 -25.41 -16.28 4.06
C GLY A 51 -23.92 -16.05 3.96
N ARG A 52 -23.36 -16.47 2.83
CA ARG A 52 -21.96 -16.32 2.49
C ARG A 52 -21.80 -16.13 0.99
N ALA A 53 -20.90 -15.23 0.62
CA ALA A 53 -20.34 -15.17 -0.72
C ALA A 53 -18.86 -15.58 -0.72
N THR A 54 -18.41 -16.18 -1.81
CA THR A 54 -17.00 -16.51 -2.07
C THR A 54 -16.59 -15.95 -3.43
N PHE A 55 -15.33 -15.53 -3.51
CA PHE A 55 -14.76 -14.88 -4.68
C PHE A 55 -13.40 -15.51 -4.98
N GLU A 56 -13.25 -16.04 -6.19
CA GLU A 56 -12.08 -16.81 -6.59
C GLU A 56 -11.64 -16.44 -8.01
N PRO A 57 -10.34 -16.23 -8.26
CA PRO A 57 -9.81 -16.03 -9.60
C PRO A 57 -10.25 -17.17 -10.54
N ALA A 58 -10.72 -16.81 -11.73
CA ALA A 58 -11.16 -17.74 -12.76
C ALA A 58 -10.75 -17.21 -14.15
N GLY A 59 -9.57 -17.62 -14.61
CA GLY A 59 -8.99 -17.09 -15.86
C GLY A 59 -8.74 -15.59 -15.76
N ALA A 60 -9.24 -14.82 -16.73
CA ALA A 60 -9.17 -13.36 -16.75
C ALA A 60 -10.25 -12.67 -15.90
N GLY A 61 -11.12 -13.44 -15.22
CA GLY A 61 -12.22 -12.91 -14.43
C GLY A 61 -12.28 -13.46 -13.01
N LEU A 62 -13.41 -13.23 -12.37
CA LEU A 62 -13.70 -13.61 -11.00
C LEU A 62 -14.94 -14.50 -10.97
N ARG A 63 -14.80 -15.68 -10.37
CA ARG A 63 -15.92 -16.55 -10.04
C ARG A 63 -16.49 -16.15 -8.69
N VAL A 64 -17.79 -15.93 -8.68
CA VAL A 64 -18.56 -15.52 -7.51
C VAL A 64 -19.58 -16.61 -7.23
N THR A 65 -19.62 -17.08 -5.98
CA THR A 65 -20.68 -17.97 -5.48
C THR A 65 -21.34 -17.32 -4.28
N VAL A 66 -22.66 -17.22 -4.31
CA VAL A 66 -23.49 -16.62 -3.24
C VAL A 66 -24.47 -17.67 -2.76
N GLU A 67 -24.55 -17.84 -1.44
CA GLU A 67 -25.52 -18.70 -0.75
C GLU A 67 -26.15 -17.90 0.37
N VAL A 68 -27.47 -17.90 0.48
CA VAL A 68 -28.19 -17.10 1.47
C VAL A 68 -29.51 -17.75 1.87
N SER A 69 -30.02 -17.40 3.05
CA SER A 69 -31.30 -17.84 3.58
C SER A 69 -32.12 -16.71 4.20
N GLY A 70 -33.41 -16.99 4.41
CA GLY A 70 -34.36 -16.07 5.04
C GLY A 70 -34.77 -14.92 4.12
N LEU A 71 -34.72 -15.12 2.80
CA LEU A 71 -35.26 -14.18 1.81
C LEU A 71 -36.62 -14.66 1.29
N THR A 72 -37.39 -13.74 0.71
CA THR A 72 -38.63 -14.09 0.02
C THR A 72 -38.35 -14.94 -1.22
N PRO A 73 -39.25 -15.85 -1.64
CA PRO A 73 -39.07 -16.56 -2.90
C PRO A 73 -39.09 -15.62 -4.11
N GLY A 74 -38.21 -15.85 -5.09
CA GLY A 74 -38.13 -15.03 -6.31
C GLY A 74 -36.70 -14.63 -6.68
N GLU A 75 -36.59 -13.67 -7.61
CA GLU A 75 -35.30 -13.10 -8.01
C GLU A 75 -34.94 -11.87 -7.15
N HIS A 76 -33.65 -11.76 -6.83
CA HIS A 76 -33.08 -10.70 -6.01
C HIS A 76 -31.85 -10.12 -6.71
N GLY A 77 -31.81 -8.79 -6.84
CA GLY A 77 -30.64 -8.07 -7.35
C GLY A 77 -29.41 -8.27 -6.47
N LEU A 78 -28.24 -8.34 -7.12
CA LEU A 78 -26.93 -8.48 -6.48
C LEU A 78 -25.98 -7.38 -6.94
N HIS A 79 -25.38 -6.66 -5.99
CA HIS A 79 -24.45 -5.58 -6.33
C HIS A 79 -23.21 -5.58 -5.45
N VAL A 80 -22.04 -5.31 -6.04
CA VAL A 80 -20.88 -4.84 -5.28
C VAL A 80 -20.98 -3.33 -5.12
N HIS A 81 -20.97 -2.84 -3.88
CA HIS A 81 -21.05 -1.43 -3.53
C HIS A 81 -19.70 -0.83 -3.17
N ASP A 82 -19.58 0.48 -3.29
CA ASP A 82 -18.31 1.18 -3.20
C ASP A 82 -17.59 1.04 -1.85
N PHE A 83 -18.34 1.00 -0.75
CA PHE A 83 -17.78 0.97 0.58
C PHE A 83 -18.04 -0.38 1.27
N GLY A 84 -17.01 -0.92 1.92
CA GLY A 84 -17.11 -2.08 2.80
C GLY A 84 -17.74 -1.75 4.14
N ARG A 85 -18.97 -1.24 4.13
CA ARG A 85 -19.72 -0.86 5.34
C ARG A 85 -21.13 -1.41 5.26
N CYS A 86 -21.45 -2.34 6.15
CA CYS A 86 -22.81 -2.86 6.30
C CYS A 86 -23.53 -2.18 7.48
N THR A 87 -23.51 -0.85 7.50
CA THR A 87 -24.21 -0.03 8.51
C THR A 87 -25.34 0.75 7.84
N PRO A 88 -26.38 1.19 8.58
CA PRO A 88 -27.31 2.19 8.06
C PRO A 88 -26.56 3.43 7.56
N GLY A 89 -27.13 4.10 6.56
CA GLY A 89 -26.56 5.33 6.00
C GLY A 89 -27.63 6.18 5.33
N VAL A 90 -27.29 7.45 5.10
CA VAL A 90 -28.19 8.38 4.42
C VAL A 90 -28.15 8.12 2.92
N ASP A 91 -29.31 7.88 2.32
CA ASP A 91 -29.49 7.95 0.88
C ASP A 91 -29.46 9.41 0.43
N ALA A 92 -28.49 9.78 -0.40
CA ALA A 92 -28.24 11.16 -0.76
C ALA A 92 -29.37 11.78 -1.62
N ALA A 93 -30.11 10.97 -2.37
CA ALA A 93 -31.18 11.45 -3.25
C ALA A 93 -32.46 11.75 -2.48
N THR A 94 -32.77 10.93 -1.48
CA THR A 94 -34.02 10.99 -0.70
C THR A 94 -33.84 11.61 0.68
N ASN A 95 -32.60 11.78 1.15
CA ASN A 95 -32.25 12.21 2.49
C ASN A 95 -32.88 11.32 3.60
N THR A 96 -33.01 10.02 3.33
CA THR A 96 -33.57 9.04 4.27
C THR A 96 -32.49 8.08 4.77
N ILE A 97 -32.66 7.54 5.98
CA ILE A 97 -31.79 6.48 6.48
C ILE A 97 -32.24 5.15 5.88
N VAL A 98 -31.36 4.54 5.10
CA VAL A 98 -31.59 3.22 4.52
C VAL A 98 -30.73 2.17 5.23
N PRO A 99 -31.29 0.99 5.57
CA PRO A 99 -30.49 -0.13 6.02
C PRO A 99 -29.36 -0.42 5.02
N PHE A 100 -28.16 -0.68 5.55
CA PHE A 100 -26.94 -0.86 4.74
C PHE A 100 -26.58 0.31 3.81
N GLY A 101 -27.13 1.52 4.02
CA GLY A 101 -26.80 2.72 3.25
C GLY A 101 -25.33 3.12 3.33
N GLY A 102 -24.64 2.75 4.42
CA GLY A 102 -23.20 2.99 4.59
C GLY A 102 -22.34 2.37 3.50
N ALA A 103 -22.85 1.36 2.79
CA ALA A 103 -22.17 0.74 1.65
C ALA A 103 -22.00 1.69 0.44
N GLY A 104 -22.77 2.79 0.38
CA GLY A 104 -22.69 3.76 -0.72
C GLY A 104 -23.37 3.29 -2.00
N GLY A 105 -22.98 3.87 -3.13
CA GLY A 105 -23.44 3.51 -4.48
C GLY A 105 -22.82 2.21 -4.99
N HIS A 106 -23.11 1.83 -6.23
CA HIS A 106 -22.51 0.66 -6.88
C HIS A 106 -21.05 0.94 -7.18
N PHE A 107 -20.22 -0.10 -7.13
CA PHE A 107 -18.82 0.02 -7.49
C PHE A 107 -18.69 0.29 -8.99
N ASP A 108 -18.16 1.46 -9.35
CA ASP A 108 -18.01 1.90 -10.74
C ASP A 108 -16.55 2.20 -11.11
N PRO A 109 -15.71 1.16 -11.35
CA PRO A 109 -14.32 1.34 -11.72
C PRO A 109 -14.13 1.96 -13.12
N GLY A 110 -15.16 1.93 -13.97
CA GLY A 110 -15.09 2.51 -15.30
C GLY A 110 -15.64 3.93 -15.39
N MET A 111 -16.18 4.45 -14.28
CA MET A 111 -16.82 5.78 -14.21
C MET A 111 -17.92 5.93 -15.27
N SER A 112 -18.70 4.87 -15.50
CA SER A 112 -19.82 4.93 -16.44
C SER A 112 -20.91 5.87 -15.94
N GLY A 113 -21.11 5.94 -14.62
CA GLY A 113 -22.22 6.63 -13.97
C GLY A 113 -23.59 6.04 -14.29
N ASN A 114 -23.65 4.86 -14.91
CA ASN A 114 -24.89 4.21 -15.35
C ASN A 114 -24.95 2.76 -14.89
N HIS A 115 -26.14 2.34 -14.50
CA HIS A 115 -26.52 0.97 -14.26
C HIS A 115 -26.78 0.22 -15.58
N ASP A 116 -26.33 -1.03 -15.71
CA ASP A 116 -26.52 -1.83 -16.94
C ASP A 116 -26.48 -3.33 -16.65
N SER A 117 -26.63 -4.15 -17.70
CA SER A 117 -26.48 -5.60 -17.66
C SER A 117 -25.16 -6.03 -17.02
N PRO A 118 -25.14 -7.18 -16.29
CA PRO A 118 -23.91 -7.76 -15.75
C PRO A 118 -22.88 -8.16 -16.81
N THR A 119 -23.28 -8.18 -18.09
CA THR A 119 -22.39 -8.45 -19.23
C THR A 119 -21.88 -7.18 -19.93
N ALA A 120 -22.44 -6.00 -19.61
CA ALA A 120 -21.97 -4.74 -20.13
C ALA A 120 -20.59 -4.42 -19.55
N GLY A 121 -19.64 -4.04 -20.41
CA GLY A 121 -18.30 -3.68 -19.96
C GLY A 121 -18.30 -2.45 -19.05
N ASN A 122 -17.30 -2.33 -18.16
CA ASN A 122 -17.23 -1.27 -17.15
C ASN A 122 -17.29 0.16 -17.70
N ARG A 123 -17.01 0.36 -19.00
CA ARG A 123 -17.16 1.68 -19.66
C ARG A 123 -18.63 2.10 -19.89
N TYR A 124 -19.58 1.20 -19.69
CA TYR A 124 -21.01 1.40 -19.98
C TYR A 124 -21.88 1.20 -18.75
N GLY A 125 -21.63 0.15 -17.97
CA GLY A 125 -22.34 -0.17 -16.74
C GLY A 125 -21.40 -0.20 -15.54
N HIS A 126 -21.93 -0.01 -14.33
CA HIS A 126 -21.13 -0.12 -13.11
C HIS A 126 -20.46 -1.49 -13.04
N GLY A 127 -19.21 -1.54 -12.56
CA GLY A 127 -18.50 -2.81 -12.36
C GLY A 127 -19.21 -3.74 -11.38
N GLY A 128 -19.96 -3.16 -10.44
CA GLY A 128 -20.70 -3.86 -9.39
C GLY A 128 -22.02 -4.48 -9.80
N ASP A 129 -22.52 -4.29 -11.03
CA ASP A 129 -23.78 -4.91 -11.50
C ASP A 129 -23.57 -6.41 -11.80
N LEU A 130 -24.26 -7.29 -11.07
CA LEU A 130 -24.06 -8.74 -11.08
C LEU A 130 -25.32 -9.51 -11.51
N PRO A 131 -25.17 -10.77 -11.98
CA PRO A 131 -26.31 -11.65 -12.19
C PRO A 131 -27.14 -11.83 -10.92
N MET A 132 -28.47 -11.79 -11.06
CA MET A 132 -29.42 -11.98 -9.98
C MET A 132 -29.25 -13.31 -9.23
N LEU A 133 -29.70 -13.29 -7.97
CA LEU A 133 -29.87 -14.45 -7.13
C LEU A 133 -31.30 -14.98 -7.23
N THR A 134 -31.47 -16.28 -7.47
CA THR A 134 -32.77 -16.95 -7.36
C THR A 134 -32.93 -17.58 -5.97
N VAL A 135 -34.04 -17.28 -5.30
CA VAL A 135 -34.42 -17.82 -3.99
C VAL A 135 -35.64 -18.73 -4.15
N GLY A 136 -35.55 -19.95 -3.62
CA GLY A 136 -36.61 -20.94 -3.64
C GLY A 136 -37.71 -20.70 -2.61
N ALA A 137 -38.74 -21.56 -2.65
CA ALA A 137 -39.90 -21.48 -1.75
C ALA A 137 -39.55 -21.67 -0.27
N ASP A 138 -38.43 -22.33 0.03
CA ASP A 138 -37.90 -22.52 1.38
C ASP A 138 -37.12 -21.30 1.92
N GLY A 139 -37.06 -20.22 1.13
CA GLY A 139 -36.35 -18.99 1.47
C GLY A 139 -34.83 -19.10 1.35
N THR A 140 -34.31 -20.14 0.70
CA THR A 140 -32.87 -20.31 0.42
C THR A 140 -32.55 -20.00 -1.04
N GLY A 141 -31.40 -19.38 -1.29
CA GLY A 141 -30.97 -19.02 -2.63
C GLY A 141 -29.50 -19.32 -2.86
N ARG A 142 -29.17 -19.67 -4.12
CA ARG A 142 -27.80 -19.88 -4.56
C ARG A 142 -27.57 -19.32 -5.96
N ALA A 143 -26.47 -18.61 -6.14
CA ALA A 143 -25.99 -18.17 -7.44
C ALA A 143 -24.52 -18.57 -7.60
N THR A 144 -24.11 -18.92 -8.82
CA THR A 144 -22.69 -19.09 -9.18
C THR A 144 -22.48 -18.62 -10.61
N PHE A 145 -21.57 -17.67 -10.80
CA PHE A 145 -21.27 -17.09 -12.10
C PHE A 145 -19.81 -16.62 -12.16
N THR A 146 -19.35 -16.30 -13.36
CA THR A 146 -18.03 -15.68 -13.59
C THR A 146 -18.23 -14.32 -14.25
N THR A 147 -17.47 -13.30 -13.82
CA THR A 147 -17.48 -11.97 -14.41
C THR A 147 -16.07 -11.49 -14.72
N ALA A 148 -15.89 -10.83 -15.86
CA ALA A 148 -14.65 -10.14 -16.23
C ALA A 148 -14.61 -8.68 -15.73
N LYS A 149 -15.72 -8.17 -15.17
CA LYS A 149 -15.86 -6.79 -14.68
C LYS A 149 -15.09 -6.54 -13.39
N LEU A 150 -14.86 -7.58 -12.61
CA LEU A 150 -14.32 -7.53 -11.25
C LEU A 150 -13.08 -8.39 -11.11
N SER A 151 -12.21 -7.99 -10.18
CA SER A 151 -11.04 -8.76 -9.75
C SER A 151 -10.85 -8.60 -8.25
N LEU A 152 -9.87 -9.28 -7.66
CA LEU A 152 -9.55 -9.13 -6.24
C LEU A 152 -8.46 -8.07 -5.99
N SER A 153 -7.94 -7.40 -7.03
CA SER A 153 -6.81 -6.46 -6.94
C SER A 153 -6.87 -5.39 -8.04
N GLY A 154 -6.18 -4.25 -7.86
CA GLY A 154 -6.09 -3.20 -8.89
C GLY A 154 -7.39 -2.44 -9.11
N ALA A 155 -7.52 -1.77 -10.26
CA ALA A 155 -8.60 -0.82 -10.53
C ALA A 155 -10.02 -1.42 -10.47
N THR A 156 -10.19 -2.70 -10.82
CA THR A 156 -11.48 -3.44 -10.71
C THR A 156 -11.58 -4.26 -9.43
N GLY A 157 -10.71 -4.01 -8.45
CA GLY A 157 -10.59 -4.74 -7.20
C GLY A 157 -11.78 -4.55 -6.26
N ILE A 158 -12.32 -5.66 -5.73
CA ILE A 158 -13.49 -5.65 -4.84
C ILE A 158 -13.22 -5.97 -3.36
N LEU A 159 -11.97 -6.19 -2.98
CA LEU A 159 -11.67 -6.35 -1.56
C LEU A 159 -12.05 -5.07 -0.80
N ASN A 160 -12.71 -5.26 0.35
CA ASN A 160 -13.19 -4.21 1.25
C ASN A 160 -14.28 -3.33 0.69
N ARG A 161 -14.91 -3.82 -0.36
CA ARG A 161 -16.22 -3.40 -0.81
C ARG A 161 -17.26 -4.27 -0.10
N SER A 162 -18.53 -3.99 -0.32
CA SER A 162 -19.59 -4.85 0.19
C SER A 162 -20.35 -5.49 -0.96
N LEU A 163 -20.78 -6.74 -0.76
CA LEU A 163 -21.81 -7.36 -1.58
C LEU A 163 -23.15 -7.11 -0.90
N VAL A 164 -24.12 -6.59 -1.64
CA VAL A 164 -25.49 -6.35 -1.19
C VAL A 164 -26.44 -7.24 -1.97
N VAL A 165 -27.37 -7.87 -1.25
CA VAL A 165 -28.54 -8.56 -1.81
C VAL A 165 -29.75 -7.67 -1.59
N HIS A 166 -30.48 -7.40 -2.66
CA HIS A 166 -31.63 -6.51 -2.65
C HIS A 166 -32.96 -7.27 -2.54
N ALA A 167 -34.05 -6.56 -2.25
CA ALA A 167 -35.37 -7.14 -2.01
C ALA A 167 -36.11 -7.59 -3.28
N LYS A 168 -35.79 -6.99 -4.43
CA LYS A 168 -36.51 -7.19 -5.70
C LYS A 168 -35.57 -7.61 -6.83
N PRO A 169 -36.12 -8.13 -7.94
CA PRO A 169 -35.36 -8.38 -9.16
C PRO A 169 -34.71 -7.10 -9.68
N ASP A 170 -33.63 -7.29 -10.42
CA ASP A 170 -32.90 -6.24 -11.12
C ASP A 170 -33.39 -6.16 -12.58
N ASP A 171 -33.80 -4.97 -13.02
CA ASP A 171 -34.21 -4.73 -14.40
C ASP A 171 -33.05 -4.51 -15.38
N TYR A 172 -31.81 -4.46 -14.88
CA TYR A 172 -30.56 -4.23 -15.61
C TYR A 172 -30.53 -2.93 -16.43
N LYS A 173 -31.31 -1.93 -16.05
CA LYS A 173 -31.49 -0.72 -16.87
C LYS A 173 -31.67 0.57 -16.08
N SER A 174 -32.47 0.55 -15.02
CA SER A 174 -32.87 1.77 -14.34
C SER A 174 -31.84 2.26 -13.34
N ASP A 175 -31.41 3.52 -13.43
CA ASP A 175 -30.50 4.08 -12.43
C ASP A 175 -31.19 4.31 -11.07
N PRO A 176 -30.42 4.24 -9.96
CA PRO A 176 -29.01 3.85 -9.89
C PRO A 176 -28.79 2.34 -9.73
N ALA A 177 -29.86 1.55 -9.55
CA ALA A 177 -29.78 0.18 -9.01
C ALA A 177 -30.86 -0.77 -9.54
N GLY A 178 -31.32 -0.58 -10.77
CA GLY A 178 -32.22 -1.49 -11.47
C GLY A 178 -33.58 -1.74 -10.83
N LEU A 179 -34.10 -0.77 -10.07
CA LEU A 179 -35.34 -0.88 -9.28
C LEU A 179 -35.36 -2.03 -8.25
N THR A 180 -34.18 -2.49 -7.82
CA THR A 180 -34.00 -3.65 -6.92
C THR A 180 -34.52 -3.44 -5.48
N GLY A 181 -34.88 -2.21 -5.11
CA GLY A 181 -35.53 -1.92 -3.83
C GLY A 181 -34.60 -2.00 -2.62
N ALA A 182 -35.16 -2.39 -1.47
CA ALA A 182 -34.46 -2.37 -0.18
C ALA A 182 -33.23 -3.28 -0.15
N ARG A 183 -32.24 -2.93 0.67
CA ARG A 183 -31.03 -3.74 0.90
C ARG A 183 -31.32 -4.76 2.00
N GLU A 184 -31.44 -6.04 1.65
CA GLU A 184 -31.87 -7.12 2.54
C GLU A 184 -30.70 -7.80 3.25
N ARG A 185 -29.57 -7.95 2.55
CA ARG A 185 -28.34 -8.52 3.11
C ARG A 185 -27.14 -7.70 2.68
N CYS A 186 -26.14 -7.63 3.57
CA CYS A 186 -24.86 -7.02 3.25
C CYS A 186 -23.71 -7.83 3.85
N GLY A 187 -22.64 -7.99 3.10
CA GLY A 187 -21.39 -8.53 3.61
C GLY A 187 -20.18 -7.80 3.07
N VAL A 188 -19.27 -7.40 3.95
CA VAL A 188 -17.96 -6.84 3.54
C VAL A 188 -17.11 -7.96 2.96
N ILE A 189 -16.57 -7.73 1.76
CA ILE A 189 -15.74 -8.66 1.02
C ILE A 189 -14.33 -8.60 1.60
N THR A 190 -13.88 -9.68 2.25
CA THR A 190 -12.58 -9.75 2.93
C THR A 190 -11.74 -10.88 2.38
N ARG A 191 -10.43 -10.67 2.34
CA ARG A 191 -9.48 -11.71 1.93
C ARG A 191 -9.48 -12.85 2.95
N ASN A 192 -9.46 -14.08 2.47
CA ASN A 192 -9.32 -15.26 3.33
C ASN A 192 -7.91 -15.33 3.93
N ALA A 193 -7.82 -15.81 5.18
CA ALA A 193 -6.57 -16.07 5.89
C ALA A 193 -5.61 -14.85 6.02
N PHE A 194 -6.16 -13.64 5.98
CA PHE A 194 -5.38 -12.41 6.14
C PHE A 194 -5.73 -11.72 7.48
N THR A 195 -4.87 -11.91 8.48
CA THR A 195 -5.04 -11.28 9.79
C THR A 195 -4.31 -9.94 9.81
N VAL A 196 -5.04 -8.89 10.18
CA VAL A 196 -4.51 -7.54 10.37
C VAL A 196 -4.62 -7.12 11.82
N ARG A 197 -3.79 -6.17 12.22
CA ARG A 197 -3.90 -5.42 13.47
C ARG A 197 -3.91 -3.93 13.15
N ASP A 198 -4.99 -3.25 13.48
CA ASP A 198 -5.09 -1.80 13.32
C ASP A 198 -4.60 -1.06 14.57
N TYR A 199 -3.95 0.08 14.35
CA TYR A 199 -3.56 1.06 15.34
C TYR A 199 -4.33 2.35 15.06
N PRO A 200 -5.52 2.54 15.66
CA PRO A 200 -6.34 3.73 15.43
C PRO A 200 -5.66 4.98 16.01
N LEU A 201 -5.66 6.07 15.25
CA LEU A 201 -5.16 7.37 15.66
C LEU A 201 -6.30 8.21 16.26
N PRO A 202 -6.00 9.07 17.24
CA PRO A 202 -7.03 9.74 18.05
C PRO A 202 -7.72 10.91 17.33
N GLY A 203 -7.11 11.52 16.32
CA GLY A 203 -7.60 12.75 15.70
C GLY A 203 -8.44 12.51 14.42
N PRO A 204 -9.56 13.23 14.24
CA PRO A 204 -10.45 13.06 13.10
C PRO A 204 -9.89 13.66 11.79
N GLN A 205 -8.72 14.30 11.81
CA GLN A 205 -8.03 14.90 10.67
C GLN A 205 -6.53 14.56 10.68
N ASP A 206 -6.19 13.34 11.07
CA ASP A 206 -4.79 12.96 11.26
C ASP A 206 -4.04 12.74 9.93
N PHE A 207 -4.68 12.22 8.89
CA PHE A 207 -4.06 11.98 7.56
C PHE A 207 -2.61 11.46 7.66
N PRO A 208 -2.40 10.25 8.23
CA PRO A 208 -1.07 9.74 8.48
C PRO A 208 -0.33 9.52 7.16
N GLU A 209 0.85 10.13 7.04
CA GLU A 209 1.67 10.03 5.84
C GLU A 209 2.90 9.17 6.12
N GLY A 210 3.82 9.66 6.94
CA GLY A 210 5.03 8.95 7.34
C GLY A 210 4.79 7.87 8.39
N VAL A 211 5.57 6.78 8.34
CA VAL A 211 5.77 5.86 9.48
C VAL A 211 7.22 5.42 9.60
N ALA A 212 7.72 5.37 10.83
CA ALA A 212 9.04 4.83 11.16
C ALA A 212 8.97 3.98 12.42
N TYR A 213 9.77 2.92 12.49
CA TYR A 213 9.81 2.02 13.65
C TYR A 213 11.14 2.14 14.39
N ASP A 214 11.06 2.44 15.69
CA ASP A 214 12.16 2.31 16.64
C ASP A 214 12.10 0.91 17.28
N ALA A 215 12.92 -0.01 16.76
CA ALA A 215 12.99 -1.38 17.24
C ALA A 215 13.57 -1.48 18.67
N GLN A 216 14.41 -0.53 19.11
CA GLN A 216 14.99 -0.55 20.45
C GLN A 216 13.94 -0.22 21.51
N ARG A 217 13.03 0.70 21.19
CA ARG A 217 11.96 1.12 22.11
C ARG A 217 10.63 0.40 21.87
N GLY A 218 10.49 -0.31 20.74
CA GLY A 218 9.23 -0.94 20.34
C GLY A 218 8.14 0.08 19.99
N VAL A 219 8.52 1.23 19.43
CA VAL A 219 7.63 2.36 19.14
C VAL A 219 7.56 2.63 17.64
N LEU A 220 6.35 2.77 17.12
CA LEU A 220 6.10 3.34 15.80
C LEU A 220 5.87 4.84 15.93
N TYR A 221 6.49 5.64 15.08
CA TYR A 221 6.19 7.05 14.92
C TYR A 221 5.45 7.28 13.62
N THR A 222 4.39 8.08 13.63
CA THR A 222 3.67 8.47 12.42
C THR A 222 3.33 9.95 12.41
N GLY A 223 3.48 10.59 11.25
CA GLY A 223 3.28 12.03 11.06
C GLY A 223 1.95 12.35 10.37
N SER A 224 1.36 13.49 10.72
CA SER A 224 0.17 14.04 10.08
C SER A 224 0.52 14.95 8.91
N ALA A 225 0.03 14.65 7.71
CA ALA A 225 0.12 15.55 6.56
C ALA A 225 -0.73 16.83 6.74
N ALA A 226 -1.76 16.79 7.58
CA ALA A 226 -2.73 17.88 7.72
C ALA A 226 -2.29 18.97 8.71
N ASN A 227 -1.61 18.59 9.79
CA ASN A 227 -1.25 19.55 10.85
C ASN A 227 0.19 19.40 11.40
N GLY A 228 0.94 18.40 10.95
CA GLY A 228 2.32 18.19 11.38
C GLY A 228 2.50 17.56 12.77
N THR A 229 1.43 17.09 13.40
CA THR A 229 1.52 16.31 14.64
C THR A 229 2.21 14.98 14.37
N ILE A 230 3.02 14.54 15.31
CA ILE A 230 3.65 13.21 15.30
C ILE A 230 3.12 12.43 16.48
N TYR A 231 2.64 11.22 16.20
CA TYR A 231 2.16 10.28 17.20
C TYR A 231 3.22 9.21 17.45
N ALA A 232 3.33 8.77 18.71
CA ALA A 232 4.05 7.57 19.09
C ALA A 232 3.03 6.47 19.43
N VAL A 233 3.18 5.32 18.80
CA VAL A 233 2.35 4.13 18.98
C VAL A 233 3.22 3.02 19.57
N ASN A 234 2.87 2.51 20.74
CA ASN A 234 3.50 1.31 21.26
C ASN A 234 3.13 0.12 20.35
N ALA A 235 4.09 -0.50 19.69
CA ALA A 235 3.81 -1.54 18.69
C ALA A 235 3.19 -2.81 19.29
N ALA A 236 3.45 -3.09 20.57
CA ALA A 236 2.96 -4.27 21.27
C ALA A 236 1.56 -4.06 21.85
N THR A 237 1.29 -2.93 22.51
CA THR A 237 -0.01 -2.65 23.16
C THR A 237 -0.98 -1.91 22.23
N GLY A 238 -0.48 -1.17 21.24
CA GLY A 238 -1.25 -0.30 20.37
C GLY A 238 -1.64 1.04 21.00
N THR A 239 -1.14 1.34 22.21
CA THR A 239 -1.38 2.61 22.89
C THR A 239 -0.77 3.75 22.09
N VAL A 240 -1.57 4.77 21.80
CA VAL A 240 -1.17 5.97 21.05
C VAL A 240 -1.04 7.16 21.99
N ARG A 241 0.03 7.94 21.84
CA ARG A 241 0.20 9.24 22.48
C ARG A 241 0.73 10.26 21.47
N THR A 242 0.44 11.54 21.70
CA THR A 242 1.15 12.60 21.00
C THR A 242 2.63 12.57 21.38
N PHE A 243 3.50 12.49 20.38
CA PHE A 243 4.95 12.54 20.56
C PHE A 243 5.46 13.96 20.44
N ALA A 244 5.04 14.67 19.40
CA ALA A 244 5.34 16.07 19.21
C ALA A 244 4.13 16.76 18.55
N PRO A 245 3.58 17.84 19.13
CA PRO A 245 2.43 18.53 18.56
C PRO A 245 2.78 19.19 17.23
N GLY A 246 1.78 19.29 16.34
CA GLY A 246 1.85 20.15 15.16
C GLY A 246 1.95 21.63 15.50
N GLY A 247 2.28 22.47 14.52
CA GLY A 247 2.42 23.93 14.67
C GLY A 247 3.67 24.40 15.43
N GLY A 248 4.26 23.54 16.28
CA GLY A 248 5.52 23.83 16.96
C GLY A 248 6.63 24.21 15.96
N GLN A 249 7.20 25.41 16.14
CA GLN A 249 8.26 25.96 15.26
C GLN A 249 7.90 25.95 13.76
N GLY A 250 6.61 26.14 13.43
CA GLY A 250 6.16 26.26 12.03
C GLY A 250 5.95 24.94 11.29
N ARG A 251 6.04 23.78 11.97
CA ARG A 251 5.73 22.48 11.33
C ARG A 251 4.22 22.34 11.08
N THR A 252 3.80 22.58 9.84
CA THR A 252 2.40 22.46 9.40
C THR A 252 2.07 21.10 8.77
N SER A 253 3.09 20.32 8.41
CA SER A 253 2.94 18.94 7.94
C SER A 253 4.10 18.07 8.41
N ALA A 254 3.89 16.77 8.48
CA ALA A 254 4.89 15.77 8.79
C ALA A 254 4.68 14.59 7.82
N LEU A 255 5.46 14.59 6.74
CA LEU A 255 5.40 13.59 5.67
C LEU A 255 6.34 12.42 6.00
N GLY A 256 7.36 12.13 5.19
CA GLY A 256 8.31 11.05 5.43
C GLY A 256 9.00 11.14 6.79
N LEU A 257 9.01 10.01 7.50
CA LEU A 257 9.66 9.84 8.81
C LEU A 257 10.76 8.76 8.73
N LYS A 258 11.85 8.97 9.47
CA LYS A 258 12.82 7.91 9.83
C LYS A 258 13.29 8.09 11.28
N VAL A 259 13.67 6.98 11.91
CA VAL A 259 14.34 6.98 13.22
C VAL A 259 15.78 6.56 13.02
N ASP A 260 16.71 7.29 13.64
CA ASP A 260 18.13 6.94 13.61
C ASP A 260 18.55 6.10 14.84
N PRO A 261 19.77 5.53 14.85
CA PRO A 261 20.24 4.70 15.96
C PRO A 261 20.33 5.41 17.32
N GLN A 262 20.28 6.75 17.35
CA GLN A 262 20.25 7.53 18.59
C GLN A 262 18.81 7.71 19.11
N GLY A 263 17.80 7.24 18.37
CA GLY A 263 16.39 7.43 18.67
C GLY A 263 15.86 8.80 18.26
N ARG A 264 16.59 9.55 17.43
CA ARG A 264 16.09 10.83 16.91
C ARG A 264 15.11 10.56 15.78
N VAL A 265 14.05 11.34 15.72
CA VAL A 265 13.02 11.26 14.67
C VAL A 265 13.28 12.35 13.64
N TRP A 266 13.52 11.94 12.40
CA TRP A 266 13.74 12.80 11.24
C TRP A 266 12.45 12.93 10.46
N VAL A 267 12.09 14.16 10.08
CA VAL A 267 10.76 14.48 9.53
C VAL A 267 10.91 15.37 8.29
N ALA A 268 10.32 14.94 7.19
CA ALA A 268 10.13 15.75 5.99
C ALA A 268 8.94 16.70 6.15
N GLY A 269 9.15 18.00 5.90
CA GLY A 269 8.20 19.07 6.20
C GLY A 269 7.21 19.41 5.08
N GLY A 270 7.25 18.72 3.94
CA GLY A 270 6.38 18.99 2.81
C GLY A 270 6.59 20.40 2.25
N ALA A 271 5.50 21.15 2.16
CA ALA A 271 5.47 22.50 1.59
C ALA A 271 6.25 23.54 2.40
N THR A 272 6.61 23.25 3.67
CA THR A 272 7.47 24.14 4.45
C THR A 272 8.91 24.16 3.93
N GLY A 273 9.31 23.17 3.14
CA GLY A 273 10.66 23.07 2.62
C GLY A 273 11.71 22.72 3.68
N THR A 274 11.30 22.07 4.77
CA THR A 274 12.18 21.76 5.91
C THR A 274 12.43 20.27 6.14
N VAL A 275 13.55 19.97 6.78
CA VAL A 275 13.82 18.69 7.45
C VAL A 275 13.97 18.98 8.94
N THR A 276 13.10 18.41 9.77
CA THR A 276 13.15 18.58 11.23
C THR A 276 13.77 17.35 11.89
N VAL A 277 14.68 17.56 12.83
CA VAL A 277 15.27 16.50 13.66
C VAL A 277 14.76 16.67 15.08
N LEU A 278 14.11 15.64 15.62
CA LEU A 278 13.55 15.63 16.97
C LEU A 278 14.38 14.73 17.88
N SER A 279 14.52 15.11 19.13
CA SER A 279 15.08 14.27 20.19
C SER A 279 14.19 13.04 20.43
N PRO A 280 14.69 12.00 21.12
CA PRO A 280 13.87 10.87 21.54
C PRO A 280 12.65 11.22 22.40
N ASP A 281 12.60 12.44 22.95
CA ASP A 281 11.50 12.97 23.75
C ASP A 281 10.57 13.91 22.97
N GLY A 282 10.83 14.14 21.68
CA GLY A 282 9.98 14.92 20.78
C GLY A 282 10.31 16.40 20.68
N PHE A 283 11.43 16.85 21.28
CA PHE A 283 11.88 18.25 21.19
C PHE A 283 12.69 18.50 19.91
N PRO A 284 12.53 19.64 19.23
CA PRO A 284 13.33 19.98 18.07
C PRO A 284 14.81 20.17 18.44
N LEU A 285 15.67 19.38 17.81
CA LEU A 285 17.13 19.50 17.87
C LEU A 285 17.65 20.38 16.73
N ALA A 286 17.03 20.28 15.56
CA ALA A 286 17.37 21.09 14.39
C ALA A 286 16.17 21.23 13.44
N ILE A 287 16.10 22.36 12.75
CA ILE A 287 15.20 22.61 11.63
C ILE A 287 16.07 23.07 10.48
N LEU A 288 16.17 22.23 9.45
CA LEU A 288 17.04 22.45 8.32
C LEU A 288 16.19 22.93 7.14
N GLU A 289 16.51 24.09 6.60
CA GLU A 289 15.73 24.70 5.52
C GLU A 289 16.40 24.45 4.17
N THR A 290 15.62 24.01 3.19
CA THR A 290 16.03 24.07 1.79
C THR A 290 16.00 25.52 1.28
N PRO A 291 16.67 25.84 0.15
CA PRO A 291 16.55 27.16 -0.45
C PRO A 291 15.08 27.56 -0.64
N ARG A 292 14.72 28.78 -0.22
CA ARG A 292 13.35 29.28 -0.27
C ARG A 292 12.79 29.19 -1.68
N SER A 293 11.59 28.65 -1.80
CA SER A 293 10.89 28.50 -3.07
C SER A 293 9.38 28.40 -2.81
N PRO A 294 8.53 29.00 -3.66
CA PRO A 294 7.09 28.76 -3.59
C PRO A 294 6.72 27.31 -3.96
N ASN A 295 7.65 26.55 -4.54
CA ASN A 295 7.43 25.21 -5.06
C ASN A 295 8.17 24.14 -4.25
N ALA A 296 8.56 24.40 -3.00
CA ALA A 296 9.21 23.38 -2.17
C ALA A 296 8.22 22.28 -1.80
N TYR A 297 8.62 21.02 -1.90
CA TYR A 297 7.81 19.90 -1.38
C TYR A 297 8.70 18.74 -0.94
N ILE A 298 9.22 18.85 0.28
CA ILE A 298 10.13 17.87 0.88
C ILE A 298 9.32 16.67 1.36
N ASN A 299 9.50 15.51 0.72
CA ASN A 299 8.53 14.42 0.83
C ASN A 299 9.03 13.23 1.66
N ASP A 300 10.11 12.57 1.24
CA ASP A 300 10.68 11.44 1.98
C ASP A 300 12.19 11.62 2.19
N LEU A 301 12.73 10.84 3.13
CA LEU A 301 14.13 10.83 3.49
C LEU A 301 14.60 9.44 3.88
N VAL A 302 15.88 9.18 3.64
CA VAL A 302 16.54 7.95 4.07
C VAL A 302 17.96 8.21 4.55
N ARG A 303 18.33 7.57 5.66
CA ARG A 303 19.72 7.49 6.09
C ARG A 303 20.45 6.41 5.31
N ALA A 304 21.54 6.76 4.65
CA ALA A 304 22.36 5.82 3.91
C ALA A 304 23.55 5.31 4.76
N PRO A 305 24.20 4.19 4.35
CA PRO A 305 25.36 3.65 5.05
C PRO A 305 26.58 4.59 5.14
N ASP A 306 26.67 5.57 4.23
CA ASP A 306 27.72 6.61 4.25
C ASP A 306 27.55 7.64 5.37
N GLY A 307 26.50 7.52 6.19
CA GLY A 307 26.20 8.38 7.32
C GLY A 307 25.37 9.61 6.96
N ASN A 308 25.12 9.87 5.68
CA ASN A 308 24.30 10.99 5.23
C ASN A 308 22.81 10.62 5.22
N VAL A 309 21.96 11.65 5.25
CA VAL A 309 20.53 11.52 4.97
C VAL A 309 20.25 12.14 3.60
N TYR A 310 19.59 11.39 2.73
CA TYR A 310 19.17 11.85 1.41
C TYR A 310 17.68 12.13 1.42
N VAL A 311 17.29 13.23 0.78
CA VAL A 311 15.94 13.81 0.93
C VAL A 311 15.39 14.15 -0.44
N THR A 312 14.19 13.66 -0.74
CA THR A 312 13.49 13.94 -1.99
C THR A 312 12.73 15.25 -1.92
N ASP A 313 12.74 15.97 -3.04
CA ASP A 313 11.80 17.04 -3.29
C ASP A 313 10.90 16.64 -4.46
N SER A 314 9.59 16.58 -4.23
CA SER A 314 8.66 16.05 -5.22
C SER A 314 8.28 17.03 -6.32
N THR A 315 8.62 18.30 -6.18
CA THR A 315 8.20 19.36 -7.12
C THR A 315 9.39 20.10 -7.72
N ARG A 316 10.56 20.04 -7.09
CA ARG A 316 11.83 20.55 -7.61
C ARG A 316 12.73 19.38 -8.02
N PRO A 317 13.36 19.40 -9.22
CA PRO A 317 14.21 18.30 -9.69
C PRO A 317 15.58 18.32 -9.01
N VAL A 318 15.60 18.08 -7.70
CA VAL A 318 16.80 18.08 -6.88
C VAL A 318 16.70 17.01 -5.80
N LEU A 319 17.82 16.32 -5.56
CA LEU A 319 17.99 15.51 -4.36
C LEU A 319 18.87 16.26 -3.37
N TYR A 320 18.36 16.45 -2.15
CA TYR A 320 19.10 17.09 -1.07
C TYR A 320 19.86 16.04 -0.25
N ARG A 321 20.91 16.49 0.44
CA ARG A 321 21.68 15.70 1.39
C ARG A 321 21.86 16.49 2.67
N VAL A 322 21.67 15.81 3.80
CA VAL A 322 22.05 16.27 5.13
C VAL A 322 23.24 15.45 5.60
N THR A 323 24.34 16.11 5.93
CA THR A 323 25.57 15.49 6.46
C THR A 323 25.46 15.25 7.98
N PRO A 324 26.35 14.43 8.58
CA PRO A 324 26.29 14.10 10.02
C PRO A 324 26.34 15.29 10.97
N ASP A 325 26.95 16.41 10.55
CA ASP A 325 27.00 17.70 11.24
C ASP A 325 25.71 18.54 11.06
N LEU A 326 24.65 17.96 10.47
CA LEU A 326 23.36 18.56 10.20
C LEU A 326 23.38 19.66 9.13
N THR A 327 24.36 19.66 8.23
CA THR A 327 24.38 20.60 7.09
C THR A 327 23.53 20.07 5.94
N LEU A 328 22.43 20.77 5.62
CA LEU A 328 21.59 20.50 4.44
C LEU A 328 22.14 21.22 3.21
N SER A 329 22.28 20.49 2.09
CA SER A 329 22.72 21.05 0.81
C SER A 329 22.08 20.34 -0.38
N ALA A 330 21.96 21.03 -1.52
CA ALA A 330 21.60 20.40 -2.79
C ALA A 330 22.75 19.46 -3.22
N TRP A 331 22.45 18.18 -3.38
CA TRP A 331 23.48 17.17 -3.65
C TRP A 331 23.52 16.74 -5.12
N LEU A 332 22.35 16.63 -5.76
CA LEU A 332 22.23 16.27 -7.17
C LEU A 332 21.10 17.07 -7.82
N ASP A 333 21.44 17.80 -8.87
CA ASP A 333 20.46 18.34 -9.82
C ASP A 333 19.96 17.21 -10.73
N LEU A 334 18.66 16.95 -10.69
CA LEU A 334 18.02 15.89 -11.46
C LEU A 334 17.59 16.37 -12.86
N ALA A 335 17.54 17.67 -13.13
CA ALA A 335 17.09 18.21 -14.41
C ALA A 335 17.96 17.74 -15.60
N GLY A 336 19.27 17.63 -15.36
CA GLY A 336 20.26 17.12 -16.31
C GLY A 336 20.30 15.60 -16.47
N THR A 337 19.45 14.86 -15.76
CA THR A 337 19.47 13.38 -15.74
C THR A 337 18.39 12.79 -16.65
N PRO A 338 18.38 11.47 -16.89
CA PRO A 338 17.28 10.82 -17.61
C PRO A 338 15.92 10.88 -16.87
N LEU A 339 15.90 11.10 -15.56
CA LEU A 339 14.69 11.29 -14.78
C LEU A 339 14.09 12.66 -15.11
N LYS A 340 12.83 12.69 -15.58
CA LYS A 340 12.13 13.92 -15.97
C LYS A 340 10.98 14.21 -15.04
N TYR A 341 10.98 15.41 -14.45
CA TYR A 341 9.85 15.89 -13.66
C TYR A 341 8.74 16.38 -14.59
N GLY A 342 7.50 16.02 -14.27
CA GLY A 342 6.28 16.52 -14.89
C GLY A 342 5.40 17.25 -13.86
N PRO A 343 4.15 17.58 -14.21
CA PRO A 343 3.20 18.17 -13.28
C PRO A 343 2.93 17.28 -12.05
N GLY A 344 2.64 17.92 -10.91
CA GLY A 344 2.29 17.24 -9.66
C GLY A 344 3.49 16.68 -8.89
N ILE A 345 3.25 15.63 -8.11
CA ILE A 345 4.24 14.97 -7.25
C ILE A 345 5.07 13.98 -8.10
N ASN A 346 6.39 14.19 -8.13
CA ASN A 346 7.36 13.39 -8.88
C ASN A 346 8.12 12.41 -7.97
N LEU A 347 9.44 12.59 -7.80
CA LEU A 347 10.27 11.74 -6.96
C LEU A 347 9.76 11.79 -5.52
N ASN A 348 9.48 10.64 -4.95
CA ASN A 348 8.76 10.52 -3.69
C ASN A 348 9.52 9.61 -2.72
N GLY A 349 9.06 8.39 -2.47
CA GLY A 349 9.69 7.49 -1.52
C GLY A 349 11.11 7.13 -1.94
N ILE A 350 11.99 7.01 -0.95
CA ILE A 350 13.42 6.75 -1.15
C ILE A 350 13.97 5.76 -0.13
N VAL A 351 14.82 4.84 -0.59
CA VAL A 351 15.54 3.86 0.23
C VAL A 351 17.01 3.79 -0.19
N ALA A 352 17.90 3.42 0.74
CA ALA A 352 19.31 3.19 0.45
C ALA A 352 19.57 1.69 0.28
N THR A 353 20.41 1.31 -0.68
CA THR A 353 20.80 -0.08 -0.84
C THR A 353 21.70 -0.52 0.33
N PRO A 354 21.57 -1.76 0.84
CA PRO A 354 22.38 -2.26 1.96
C PRO A 354 23.90 -2.23 1.71
N ASP A 355 24.31 -2.35 0.43
CA ASP A 355 25.71 -2.28 0.02
C ASP A 355 26.29 -0.84 0.03
N GLY A 356 25.46 0.17 0.32
CA GLY A 356 25.85 1.58 0.35
C GLY A 356 26.24 2.17 -0.99
N ARG A 357 25.91 1.50 -2.12
CA ARG A 357 26.32 1.95 -3.46
C ARG A 357 25.29 2.86 -4.12
N ALA A 358 24.02 2.74 -3.77
CA ALA A 358 22.96 3.48 -4.45
C ALA A 358 21.78 3.83 -3.54
N LEU A 359 20.97 4.76 -4.04
CA LEU A 359 19.62 5.02 -3.58
C LEU A 359 18.65 4.45 -4.61
N LEU A 360 17.52 3.93 -4.15
CA LEU A 360 16.36 3.63 -4.97
C LEU A 360 15.26 4.63 -4.62
N ALA A 361 14.69 5.29 -5.64
CA ALA A 361 13.62 6.26 -5.45
C ALA A 361 12.52 6.05 -6.46
N VAL A 362 11.27 6.06 -6.00
CA VAL A 362 10.10 5.92 -6.88
C VAL A 362 9.61 7.29 -7.31
N GLN A 363 9.26 7.40 -8.59
CA GLN A 363 8.61 8.58 -9.14
C GLN A 363 7.11 8.33 -9.20
N LEU A 364 6.34 9.02 -8.35
CA LEU A 364 4.93 8.75 -8.10
C LEU A 364 4.07 8.87 -9.38
N ASN A 365 4.28 9.92 -10.17
CA ASN A 365 3.44 10.20 -11.34
C ASN A 365 3.69 9.25 -12.52
N THR A 366 4.92 8.77 -12.74
CA THR A 366 5.23 7.83 -13.83
C THR A 366 5.21 6.37 -13.38
N GLY A 367 5.43 6.11 -12.09
CA GLY A 367 5.60 4.77 -11.55
C GLY A 367 6.94 4.14 -11.89
N ASP A 368 7.94 4.94 -12.25
CA ASP A 368 9.29 4.48 -12.49
C ASP A 368 10.08 4.39 -11.17
N LEU A 369 10.84 3.30 -11.03
CA LEU A 369 11.84 3.15 -9.98
C LEU A 369 13.20 3.53 -10.55
N TRP A 370 13.90 4.42 -9.85
CA TRP A 370 15.20 4.96 -10.26
C TRP A 370 16.29 4.51 -9.30
N ARG A 371 17.44 4.11 -9.84
CA ARG A 371 18.69 3.87 -9.11
C ARG A 371 19.58 5.09 -9.28
N ILE A 372 20.04 5.66 -8.17
CA ILE A 372 20.95 6.80 -8.11
C ILE A 372 22.24 6.35 -7.44
N ASP A 373 23.33 6.28 -8.20
CA ASP A 373 24.62 5.84 -7.68
C ASP A 373 25.24 6.89 -6.75
N LEU A 374 25.56 6.52 -5.52
CA LEU A 374 26.02 7.46 -4.50
C LEU A 374 27.43 8.04 -4.79
N ARG A 375 28.25 7.32 -5.56
CA ARG A 375 29.61 7.75 -5.91
C ARG A 375 29.64 8.55 -7.20
N THR A 376 29.04 8.02 -8.25
CA THR A 376 29.11 8.59 -9.60
C THR A 376 27.97 9.54 -9.92
N LYS A 377 26.94 9.57 -9.07
CA LYS A 377 25.67 10.31 -9.30
C LYS A 377 24.92 9.89 -10.56
N ALA A 378 25.26 8.74 -11.14
CA ALA A 378 24.57 8.20 -12.30
C ALA A 378 23.12 7.83 -11.93
N VAL A 379 22.15 8.34 -12.69
CA VAL A 379 20.72 8.06 -12.53
C VAL A 379 20.28 7.11 -13.63
N ARG A 380 19.75 5.94 -13.27
CA ARG A 380 19.31 4.90 -14.20
C ARG A 380 17.95 4.38 -13.80
N ARG A 381 17.07 4.15 -14.77
CA ARG A 381 15.79 3.49 -14.55
C ARG A 381 16.02 2.02 -14.23
N VAL A 382 15.38 1.52 -13.17
CA VAL A 382 15.39 0.12 -12.74
C VAL A 382 14.23 -0.64 -13.38
N MET A 383 13.02 -0.07 -13.27
CA MET A 383 11.79 -0.65 -13.78
C MET A 383 10.68 0.41 -13.83
N GLY A 384 9.53 0.07 -14.42
CA GLY A 384 8.28 0.81 -14.29
C GLY A 384 7.17 -0.06 -13.69
N GLY A 385 5.92 0.36 -13.87
CA GLY A 385 4.75 -0.39 -13.40
C GLY A 385 4.40 -0.19 -11.93
N LEU A 386 4.99 0.82 -11.29
CA LEU A 386 4.73 1.20 -9.90
C LEU A 386 3.99 2.55 -9.83
N THR A 387 3.03 2.77 -10.73
CA THR A 387 2.26 4.05 -10.77
C THR A 387 1.70 4.33 -9.40
N ARG A 388 1.70 5.60 -8.99
CA ARG A 388 1.22 6.03 -7.68
C ARG A 388 2.05 5.48 -6.51
N GLY A 389 3.26 4.99 -6.78
CA GLY A 389 4.23 4.58 -5.78
C GLY A 389 4.63 5.77 -4.91
N ASP A 390 4.56 5.54 -3.60
CA ASP A 390 4.74 6.54 -2.57
C ASP A 390 5.91 6.06 -1.68
N GLY A 391 5.66 5.76 -0.41
CA GLY A 391 6.67 5.20 0.49
C GLY A 391 7.24 3.85 0.08
N LEU A 392 8.52 3.66 0.38
CA LEU A 392 9.32 2.48 0.04
C LEU A 392 9.88 1.80 1.29
N LEU A 393 9.91 0.47 1.27
CA LEU A 393 10.63 -0.37 2.25
C LEU A 393 11.46 -1.42 1.52
N LEU A 394 12.77 -1.36 1.69
CA LEU A 394 13.71 -2.34 1.15
C LEU A 394 14.11 -3.35 2.22
N ASP A 395 13.92 -4.63 1.93
CA ASP A 395 14.31 -5.78 2.76
C ASP A 395 15.17 -6.72 1.91
N GLY A 396 16.50 -6.53 1.98
CA GLY A 396 17.46 -7.22 1.12
C GLY A 396 17.28 -6.87 -0.36
N HIS A 397 16.76 -7.81 -1.15
CA HIS A 397 16.39 -7.62 -2.56
C HIS A 397 14.87 -7.60 -2.79
N THR A 398 14.09 -7.57 -1.73
CA THR A 398 12.64 -7.38 -1.79
C THR A 398 12.30 -5.93 -1.51
N LEU A 399 11.66 -5.26 -2.45
CA LEU A 399 11.15 -3.90 -2.26
C LEU A 399 9.63 -3.95 -2.12
N TYR A 400 9.12 -3.42 -1.02
CA TYR A 400 7.70 -3.17 -0.83
C TYR A 400 7.40 -1.70 -1.13
N VAL A 401 6.34 -1.47 -1.90
CA VAL A 401 5.95 -0.14 -2.40
C VAL A 401 4.50 0.13 -1.99
N ALA A 402 4.25 1.16 -1.18
CA ALA A 402 2.89 1.65 -0.98
C ALA A 402 2.45 2.37 -2.27
N ARG A 403 1.34 1.95 -2.89
CA ARG A 403 0.79 2.61 -4.07
C ARG A 403 -0.56 3.22 -3.73
N ASN A 404 -0.58 4.55 -3.61
CA ASN A 404 -1.61 5.27 -2.90
C ASN A 404 -3.00 5.20 -3.58
N ALA A 405 -3.18 5.78 -4.75
CA ALA A 405 -4.46 5.76 -5.46
C ALA A 405 -4.82 4.36 -5.99
N GLU A 406 -3.83 3.49 -6.14
CA GLU A 406 -4.04 2.08 -6.53
C GLU A 406 -4.49 1.22 -5.35
N GLN A 407 -4.35 1.71 -4.12
CA GLN A 407 -4.77 1.05 -2.88
C GLN A 407 -4.16 -0.35 -2.69
N VAL A 408 -2.89 -0.50 -3.06
CA VAL A 408 -2.15 -1.76 -2.93
C VAL A 408 -0.78 -1.52 -2.29
N VAL A 409 -0.24 -2.58 -1.69
CA VAL A 409 1.20 -2.70 -1.48
C VAL A 409 1.76 -3.65 -2.54
N SER A 410 2.70 -3.19 -3.36
CA SER A 410 3.37 -4.05 -4.34
C SER A 410 4.64 -4.62 -3.74
N LYS A 411 4.90 -5.91 -4.00
CA LYS A 411 6.16 -6.59 -3.73
C LYS A 411 6.95 -6.72 -5.02
N VAL A 412 8.14 -6.17 -5.03
CA VAL A 412 9.09 -6.21 -6.13
C VAL A 412 10.27 -7.07 -5.74
N THR A 413 10.67 -7.98 -6.62
CA THR A 413 11.98 -8.64 -6.52
C THR A 413 12.97 -7.87 -7.36
N LEU A 414 14.08 -7.46 -6.76
CA LEU A 414 15.19 -6.75 -7.40
C LEU A 414 16.32 -7.73 -7.70
N ASN A 415 17.08 -7.47 -8.75
CA ASN A 415 18.30 -8.23 -9.04
C ASN A 415 19.43 -7.84 -8.05
N ALA A 416 20.53 -8.62 -8.09
CA ALA A 416 21.61 -8.53 -7.11
C ALA A 416 22.29 -7.15 -7.04
N ASP A 417 22.32 -6.40 -8.14
CA ASP A 417 22.95 -5.07 -8.22
C ASP A 417 21.94 -3.91 -8.23
N TYR A 418 20.66 -4.22 -8.01
CA TYR A 418 19.54 -3.29 -7.96
C TYR A 418 19.33 -2.48 -9.26
N THR A 419 19.75 -3.03 -10.40
CA THR A 419 19.60 -2.40 -11.73
C THR A 419 18.34 -2.84 -12.48
N GLY A 420 17.65 -3.87 -12.02
CA GLY A 420 16.40 -4.36 -12.58
C GLY A 420 15.51 -5.00 -11.52
N GLY A 421 14.23 -5.11 -11.82
CA GLY A 421 13.27 -5.78 -10.95
C GLY A 421 11.92 -6.01 -11.61
N SER A 422 11.08 -6.78 -10.94
CA SER A 422 9.71 -7.08 -11.38
C SER A 422 8.77 -7.14 -10.19
N VAL A 423 7.54 -6.66 -10.38
CA VAL A 423 6.45 -6.90 -9.42
C VAL A 423 6.13 -8.40 -9.43
N VAL A 424 6.20 -9.04 -8.27
CA VAL A 424 5.96 -10.48 -8.10
C VAL A 424 4.69 -10.79 -7.33
N ALA A 425 4.20 -9.83 -6.55
CA ALA A 425 2.93 -9.92 -5.86
C ALA A 425 2.40 -8.52 -5.58
N GLU A 426 1.08 -8.41 -5.47
CA GLU A 426 0.43 -7.21 -4.96
C GLU A 426 -0.55 -7.63 -3.89
N GLU A 427 -0.56 -6.88 -2.80
CA GLU A 427 -1.48 -7.10 -1.72
C GLU A 427 -2.47 -5.94 -1.63
N PRO A 428 -3.68 -6.14 -2.14
CA PRO A 428 -4.83 -5.31 -1.80
C PRO A 428 -5.25 -5.65 -0.36
N LEU A 429 -4.62 -5.01 0.63
CA LEU A 429 -4.93 -5.34 2.03
C LEU A 429 -6.39 -5.02 2.35
N ALA A 430 -6.90 -5.71 3.37
CA ALA A 430 -8.19 -5.41 3.91
C ALA A 430 -8.26 -3.95 4.44
N GLY A 431 -8.95 -3.06 3.74
CA GLY A 431 -9.26 -1.70 4.12
C GLY A 431 -8.10 -0.74 3.88
N LEU A 432 -7.26 -0.99 2.87
CA LEU A 432 -6.33 0.04 2.40
C LEU A 432 -7.09 1.28 1.96
N ARG A 433 -6.83 2.40 2.61
CA ARG A 433 -7.42 3.70 2.35
C ARG A 433 -6.32 4.67 1.99
N PHE A 434 -5.89 4.59 0.72
CA PHE A 434 -4.85 5.46 0.17
C PHE A 434 -3.53 5.31 0.95
N PRO A 435 -2.86 4.12 0.87
CA PRO A 435 -1.64 3.88 1.61
C PRO A 435 -0.53 4.83 1.19
N THR A 436 0.11 5.48 2.14
CA THR A 436 1.12 6.52 1.87
C THR A 436 2.53 6.01 2.08
N THR A 437 2.79 5.24 3.14
CA THR A 437 4.11 4.64 3.38
C THR A 437 4.02 3.39 4.23
N LEU A 438 5.17 2.76 4.46
CA LEU A 438 5.26 1.52 5.20
C LEU A 438 6.60 1.33 5.90
N THR A 439 6.57 0.57 6.98
CA THR A 439 7.75 0.07 7.68
C THR A 439 7.57 -1.41 8.06
N ALA A 440 8.57 -2.03 8.67
CA ALA A 440 8.50 -3.42 9.10
C ALA A 440 8.73 -3.59 10.60
N ILE A 441 8.02 -4.57 11.18
CA ILE A 441 8.25 -5.09 12.53
C ILE A 441 8.43 -6.60 12.40
N GLY A 442 9.68 -7.06 12.37
CA GLY A 442 10.01 -8.46 12.15
C GLY A 442 9.46 -8.97 10.81
N SER A 443 8.57 -9.97 10.86
CA SER A 443 7.91 -10.56 9.69
C SER A 443 6.70 -9.79 9.19
N ASP A 444 6.36 -8.66 9.81
CA ASP A 444 5.15 -7.90 9.50
C ASP A 444 5.50 -6.58 8.84
N LEU A 445 4.60 -6.12 7.98
CA LEU A 445 4.55 -4.75 7.47
C LEU A 445 3.59 -3.93 8.34
N VAL A 446 3.87 -2.64 8.46
CA VAL A 446 2.96 -1.64 9.05
C VAL A 446 2.81 -0.53 8.02
N VAL A 447 1.59 -0.29 7.57
CA VAL A 447 1.26 0.65 6.50
C VAL A 447 0.39 1.77 7.06
N THR A 448 0.65 3.02 6.67
CA THR A 448 -0.20 4.17 6.99
C THR A 448 -1.44 4.20 6.10
N GLN A 449 -2.62 4.46 6.67
CA GLN A 449 -3.88 4.60 5.93
C GLN A 449 -4.22 6.09 5.75
N GLY A 450 -3.53 6.76 4.83
CA GLY A 450 -3.45 8.22 4.81
C GLY A 450 -4.70 8.95 4.33
N GLN A 451 -5.50 8.37 3.42
CA GLN A 451 -6.62 9.05 2.75
C GLN A 451 -6.28 10.43 2.17
N LEU A 452 -5.06 10.67 1.67
CA LEU A 452 -4.62 11.99 1.20
C LEU A 452 -5.44 12.54 0.03
N ASN A 453 -6.10 11.67 -0.74
CA ASN A 453 -7.09 12.08 -1.75
C ASN A 453 -8.27 12.87 -1.15
N LYS A 454 -8.46 12.83 0.16
CA LYS A 454 -9.51 13.56 0.88
C LYS A 454 -8.97 14.76 1.68
N LEU A 455 -7.67 15.04 1.60
CA LEU A 455 -7.02 16.09 2.38
C LEU A 455 -7.50 17.50 1.97
N GLN A 456 -7.71 17.73 0.68
CA GLN A 456 -8.13 19.02 0.13
C GLN A 456 -9.66 19.12 -0.10
N GLY A 457 -10.41 18.07 0.27
CA GLY A 457 -11.86 18.02 0.08
C GLY A 457 -12.41 16.59 0.19
N GLY A 458 -13.66 16.45 0.61
CA GLY A 458 -14.32 15.16 0.82
C GLY A 458 -14.33 14.71 2.28
N THR A 459 -15.01 13.60 2.57
CA THR A 459 -15.21 13.10 3.94
C THR A 459 -14.31 11.88 4.22
N PRO A 460 -13.24 12.03 5.02
CA PRO A 460 -12.40 10.91 5.42
C PRO A 460 -13.16 9.94 6.32
N GLU A 461 -12.77 8.67 6.27
CA GLU A 461 -13.18 7.72 7.29
C GLU A 461 -12.34 7.90 8.55
N THR A 462 -13.00 7.92 9.70
CA THR A 462 -12.37 7.97 11.01
C THR A 462 -12.72 6.71 11.82
N PRO A 463 -11.83 6.28 12.76
CA PRO A 463 -10.51 6.84 13.01
C PRO A 463 -9.54 6.55 11.86
N PHE A 464 -8.59 7.47 11.62
CA PHE A 464 -7.40 7.16 10.82
C PHE A 464 -6.61 6.05 11.52
N LYS A 465 -5.76 5.33 10.80
CA LYS A 465 -5.05 4.18 11.39
C LYS A 465 -3.75 3.83 10.68
N LEU A 466 -2.90 3.09 11.39
CA LEU A 466 -1.87 2.25 10.79
C LEU A 466 -2.38 0.81 10.76
N THR A 467 -2.09 0.05 9.72
CA THR A 467 -2.50 -1.35 9.60
C THR A 467 -1.26 -2.24 9.53
N ARG A 468 -1.16 -3.18 10.47
CA ARG A 468 -0.09 -4.18 10.53
C ARG A 468 -0.57 -5.54 10.04
N PHE A 469 0.26 -6.23 9.26
CA PHE A 469 -0.05 -7.54 8.69
C PHE A 469 1.23 -8.26 8.28
N ARG A 470 1.15 -9.57 8.06
CA ARG A 470 2.31 -10.39 7.71
C ARG A 470 2.84 -10.05 6.30
N LYS A 471 4.16 -9.97 6.15
CA LYS A 471 4.82 -9.89 4.84
C LYS A 471 4.33 -11.05 3.94
N PHE A 472 4.03 -10.72 2.70
CA PHE A 472 3.68 -11.66 1.62
C PHE A 472 4.85 -11.76 0.63
#